data_AF-A0A0R0KED1-F1
#
_entry.id   AF-A0A0R0KED1-F1
#
_cell.length_a   1.000
_cell.length_b   1.000
_cell.length_c   1.000
_cell.angle_alpha   90.00
_cell.angle_beta   90.00
_cell.angle_gamma   90.00
#
_symmetry.space_group_name_H-M   'P 1'
#
loop_
_entity.id
_entity.type
_entity.pdbx_description
1 polymer ?
#
loop_
_entity_poly.entity_id
_entity_poly.type
_entity_poly.pdbx_seq_one_letter_code
_entity_poly.pdbx_strand_id
1 'polypeptide(L)'
;MEQFEYTLLGNWFYIRFHDGRTDPAAYPNALLAKVLIDQIDRKLVKQTVRTSVYGVTFVGAREQIKRRLEEKGLITDEKLLFAAACYAAKVTLTALGEIFGAARVIMGWLGDCAKVIAFENQPVCWTTPLGLPVVQPYCKTERHLILILIY
;
A
#
# COMPACT_ATOMS: atom_id res chain seq x y z
N MET A 1 15.78 11.11 -0.21
CA MET A 1 15.23 9.83 -0.72
C MET A 1 16.05 8.64 -0.21
N GLU A 2 17.37 8.61 -0.40
CA GLU A 2 18.19 7.47 0.04
C GLU A 2 18.10 7.16 1.53
N GLN A 3 18.24 8.17 2.40
CA GLN A 3 18.15 8.01 3.86
C GLN A 3 16.81 7.41 4.32
N PHE A 4 15.74 7.82 3.65
CA PHE A 4 14.40 7.31 3.90
C PHE A 4 14.26 5.85 3.48
N GLU A 5 14.78 5.48 2.32
CA GLU A 5 14.84 4.08 1.88
C GLU A 5 15.73 3.21 2.80
N TYR A 6 16.82 3.74 3.38
CA TYR A 6 17.62 3.03 4.40
C TYR A 6 16.83 2.78 5.69
N THR A 7 16.14 3.81 6.18
CA THR A 7 15.31 3.71 7.40
C THR A 7 14.18 2.70 7.20
N LEU A 8 13.53 2.74 6.04
CA LEU A 8 12.51 1.77 5.66
C LEU A 8 13.03 0.35 5.61
N LEU A 9 14.15 0.12 4.93
CA LEU A 9 14.75 -1.21 4.88
C LEU A 9 15.16 -1.67 6.29
N GLY A 10 15.67 -0.77 7.14
CA GLY A 10 15.96 -1.06 8.54
C GLY A 10 14.73 -1.55 9.31
N ASN A 11 13.64 -0.78 9.29
CA ASN A 11 12.38 -1.19 9.93
C ASN A 11 11.82 -2.49 9.32
N TRP A 12 11.92 -2.63 8.00
CA TRP A 12 11.45 -3.82 7.30
C TRP A 12 12.23 -5.06 7.74
N PHE A 13 13.58 -4.99 7.76
CA PHE A 13 14.43 -6.08 8.24
C PHE A 13 14.17 -6.38 9.71
N TYR A 14 13.94 -5.37 10.54
CA TYR A 14 13.60 -5.53 11.95
C TYR A 14 12.29 -6.30 12.16
N ILE A 15 11.20 -5.87 11.52
CA ILE A 15 9.88 -6.54 11.60
C ILE A 15 10.00 -7.98 11.11
N ARG A 16 10.65 -8.19 9.98
CA ARG A 16 10.85 -9.51 9.39
C ARG A 16 11.70 -10.43 10.27
N PHE A 17 12.73 -9.90 10.93
CA PHE A 17 13.57 -10.66 11.85
C PHE A 17 12.80 -11.10 13.10
N HIS A 18 11.93 -10.25 13.62
CA HIS A 18 11.03 -10.57 14.72
C HIS A 18 10.02 -11.65 14.31
N ASP A 19 9.36 -11.48 13.16
CA ASP A 19 8.39 -12.44 12.63
C ASP A 19 9.02 -13.81 12.36
N GLY A 20 10.25 -13.85 11.82
CA GLY A 20 10.97 -15.10 11.53
C GLY A 20 11.46 -15.88 12.75
N ARG A 21 11.58 -15.22 13.91
CA ARG A 21 11.88 -15.85 15.22
C ARG A 21 10.65 -16.44 15.89
N THR A 22 9.47 -15.99 15.49
CA THR A 22 8.23 -16.44 16.11
C THR A 22 7.90 -17.84 15.63
N ASP A 23 7.38 -18.70 16.52
CA ASP A 23 7.16 -20.12 16.22
C ASP A 23 6.27 -20.28 14.97
N PRO A 24 6.68 -21.09 13.97
CA PRO A 24 5.90 -21.28 12.74
C PRO A 24 4.49 -21.83 12.98
N ALA A 25 4.32 -22.61 14.06
CA ALA A 25 3.04 -23.14 14.48
C ALA A 25 2.09 -22.05 14.98
N ALA A 26 2.62 -21.00 15.60
CA ALA A 26 1.85 -19.85 16.05
C ALA A 26 1.66 -18.81 14.93
N TYR A 27 2.65 -18.65 14.05
CA TYR A 27 2.64 -17.66 12.98
C TYR A 27 3.06 -18.29 11.64
N PRO A 28 2.11 -18.62 10.75
CA PRO A 28 2.40 -19.13 9.41
C PRO A 28 3.34 -18.20 8.60
N ASN A 29 3.27 -16.90 8.89
CA ASN A 29 4.11 -15.88 8.27
C ASN A 29 5.61 -16.05 8.58
N ALA A 30 6.00 -16.76 9.64
CA ALA A 30 7.40 -16.99 9.97
C ALA A 30 8.14 -17.79 8.88
N LEU A 31 7.44 -18.72 8.20
CA LEU A 31 7.98 -19.45 7.06
C LEU A 31 8.16 -18.54 5.85
N LEU A 32 7.17 -17.71 5.55
CA LEU A 32 7.21 -16.73 4.45
C LEU A 32 8.29 -15.69 4.67
N ALA A 33 8.46 -15.26 5.93
CA ALA A 33 9.59 -14.46 6.35
C ALA A 33 10.85 -15.17 5.87
N LYS A 34 11.18 -16.35 6.42
CA LYS A 34 12.41 -17.11 6.09
C LYS A 34 12.70 -17.20 4.58
N VAL A 35 11.72 -17.59 3.77
CA VAL A 35 11.84 -17.68 2.29
C VAL A 35 12.31 -16.38 1.64
N LEU A 36 11.91 -15.23 2.17
CA LEU A 36 12.23 -13.94 1.60
C LEU A 36 13.63 -13.40 1.96
N ILE A 37 14.46 -14.05 2.81
CA ILE A 37 15.69 -13.44 3.44
C ILE A 37 16.58 -12.79 2.37
N ASP A 38 16.88 -13.55 1.32
CA ASP A 38 17.81 -13.14 0.27
C ASP A 38 17.11 -12.41 -0.89
N GLN A 39 15.79 -12.21 -0.79
CA GLN A 39 14.99 -11.61 -1.85
C GLN A 39 14.66 -10.14 -1.61
N ILE A 40 14.87 -9.60 -0.40
CA ILE A 40 14.60 -8.18 -0.14
C ILE A 40 15.81 -7.34 -0.48
N ASP A 41 15.60 -6.45 -1.44
CA ASP A 41 16.51 -5.38 -1.76
C ASP A 41 15.74 -4.06 -1.87
N ARG A 42 16.48 -2.96 -2.09
CA ARG A 42 15.89 -1.65 -2.39
C ARG A 42 14.92 -1.74 -3.57
N LYS A 43 15.29 -2.47 -4.63
CA LYS A 43 14.53 -2.54 -5.87
C LYS A 43 13.12 -3.10 -5.66
N LEU A 44 12.97 -4.07 -4.75
CA LEU A 44 11.71 -4.71 -4.39
C LEU A 44 10.72 -3.72 -3.79
N VAL A 45 11.15 -2.94 -2.80
CA VAL A 45 10.27 -2.05 -2.03
C VAL A 45 10.14 -0.65 -2.63
N LYS A 46 11.11 -0.21 -3.45
CA LYS A 46 11.20 1.17 -3.96
C LYS A 46 9.94 1.66 -4.67
N GLN A 47 9.29 0.80 -5.46
CA GLN A 47 8.09 1.19 -6.18
C GLN A 47 6.90 1.40 -5.24
N THR A 48 6.67 0.46 -4.33
CA THR A 48 5.61 0.54 -3.30
C THR A 48 5.81 1.78 -2.42
N VAL A 49 7.04 2.05 -2.04
CA VAL A 49 7.42 3.22 -1.26
C VAL A 49 7.14 4.52 -2.02
N ARG A 50 7.53 4.62 -3.29
CA ARG A 50 7.29 5.81 -4.12
C ARG A 50 5.81 6.06 -4.38
N THR A 51 5.01 5.00 -4.51
CA THR A 51 3.56 5.12 -4.75
C THR A 51 2.74 5.29 -3.48
N SER A 52 3.34 5.09 -2.31
CA SER A 52 2.64 5.17 -1.03
C SER A 52 1.98 6.53 -0.76
N VAL A 53 2.65 7.63 -1.16
CA VAL A 53 2.13 9.00 -0.99
C VAL A 53 0.88 9.29 -1.82
N TYR A 54 0.60 8.49 -2.86
CA TYR A 54 -0.63 8.57 -3.64
C TYR A 54 -1.76 7.71 -3.08
N GLY A 55 -1.58 7.10 -1.90
CA GLY A 55 -2.59 6.25 -1.28
C GLY A 55 -2.65 4.84 -1.89
N VAL A 56 -1.49 4.22 -2.14
CA VAL A 56 -1.44 2.83 -2.61
C VAL A 56 -2.21 1.90 -1.66
N THR A 57 -3.12 1.10 -2.22
CA THR A 57 -3.86 0.10 -1.44
C THR A 57 -3.00 -1.13 -1.17
N PHE A 58 -3.40 -1.97 -0.21
CA PHE A 58 -2.72 -3.25 0.04
C PHE A 58 -2.63 -4.12 -1.22
N VAL A 59 -3.71 -4.19 -1.99
CA VAL A 59 -3.76 -4.96 -3.26
C VAL A 59 -2.75 -4.40 -4.26
N GLY A 60 -2.71 -3.07 -4.43
CA GLY A 60 -1.74 -2.43 -5.33
C GLY A 60 -0.29 -2.63 -4.88
N ALA A 61 -0.02 -2.52 -3.57
CA ALA A 61 1.30 -2.74 -2.99
C ALA A 61 1.78 -4.18 -3.18
N ARG A 62 0.89 -5.16 -2.94
CA ARG A 62 1.13 -6.58 -3.19
C ARG A 62 1.48 -6.81 -4.65
N GLU A 63 0.71 -6.25 -5.57
CA GLU A 63 0.95 -6.46 -7.01
C GLU A 63 2.28 -5.87 -7.47
N GLN A 64 2.63 -4.69 -6.96
CA GLN A 64 3.93 -4.08 -7.24
C GLN A 64 5.10 -4.95 -6.74
N ILE A 65 4.95 -5.57 -5.56
CA ILE A 65 5.97 -6.46 -4.99
C ILE A 65 5.99 -7.81 -5.71
N LYS A 66 4.83 -8.40 -6.01
CA LYS A 66 4.69 -9.67 -6.73
C LYS A 66 5.45 -9.62 -8.05
N ARG A 67 5.21 -8.57 -8.87
CA ARG A 67 5.93 -8.38 -10.14
C ARG A 67 7.45 -8.35 -9.96
N ARG A 68 7.94 -7.73 -8.88
CA ARG A 68 9.38 -7.68 -8.59
C ARG A 68 9.95 -9.01 -8.09
N LEU A 69 9.14 -9.82 -7.39
CA LEU A 69 9.52 -11.18 -7.02
C LEU A 69 9.52 -12.11 -8.25
N GLU A 70 8.56 -11.95 -9.16
CA GLU A 70 8.51 -12.67 -10.45
C GLU A 70 9.73 -12.36 -11.32
N GLU A 71 10.13 -11.09 -11.42
CA GLU A 71 11.36 -10.66 -12.12
C GLU A 71 12.62 -11.37 -11.58
N LYS A 72 12.64 -11.80 -10.31
CA LYS A 72 13.76 -12.54 -9.72
C LYS A 72 13.72 -14.04 -10.01
N GLY A 73 12.56 -14.62 -10.28
CA GLY A 73 12.42 -16.03 -10.66
C GLY A 73 12.82 -17.06 -9.60
N LEU A 74 13.03 -16.65 -8.34
CA LEU A 74 13.50 -17.54 -7.26
C LEU A 74 12.38 -18.34 -6.58
N ILE A 75 11.12 -17.91 -6.72
CA ILE A 75 9.94 -18.60 -6.18
C ILE A 75 9.13 -19.13 -7.35
N THR A 76 9.17 -20.45 -7.57
CA THR A 76 8.48 -21.10 -8.70
C THR A 76 7.02 -21.42 -8.41
N ASP A 77 6.68 -21.70 -7.15
CA ASP A 77 5.30 -21.96 -6.75
C ASP A 77 4.50 -20.65 -6.69
N GLU A 78 3.49 -20.54 -7.56
CA GLU A 78 2.61 -19.37 -7.65
C GLU A 78 1.89 -19.06 -6.33
N LYS A 79 1.46 -20.10 -5.59
CA LYS A 79 0.77 -19.93 -4.32
C LYS A 79 1.73 -19.38 -3.25
N LEU A 80 2.96 -19.91 -3.23
CA LEU A 80 4.00 -19.43 -2.32
C LEU A 80 4.42 -17.99 -2.68
N LEU A 81 4.56 -17.69 -3.97
CA LEU A 81 4.86 -16.35 -4.47
C LEU A 81 3.77 -15.34 -4.07
N PHE A 82 2.51 -15.70 -4.24
CA PHE A 82 1.39 -14.87 -3.83
C PHE A 82 1.39 -14.60 -2.32
N ALA A 83 1.60 -15.65 -1.51
CA ALA A 83 1.67 -15.53 -0.06
C ALA A 83 2.87 -14.67 0.38
N ALA A 84 4.04 -14.89 -0.23
CA ALA A 84 5.25 -14.10 0.01
C ALA A 84 5.05 -12.63 -0.36
N ALA A 85 4.42 -12.33 -1.50
CA ALA A 85 4.09 -10.97 -1.90
C ALA A 85 3.10 -10.30 -0.93
N CYS A 86 2.10 -11.03 -0.43
CA CYS A 86 1.16 -10.52 0.57
C CYS A 86 1.87 -10.17 1.88
N TYR A 87 2.73 -11.07 2.36
CA TYR A 87 3.51 -10.84 3.57
C TYR A 87 4.46 -9.64 3.39
N ALA A 88 5.23 -9.61 2.31
CA ALA A 88 6.16 -8.51 2.03
C ALA A 88 5.43 -7.16 1.89
N ALA A 89 4.26 -7.13 1.26
CA ALA A 89 3.43 -5.92 1.18
C ALA A 89 2.93 -5.46 2.55
N LYS A 90 2.48 -6.41 3.40
CA LYS A 90 2.05 -6.11 4.76
C LYS A 90 3.19 -5.49 5.57
N VAL A 91 4.35 -6.14 5.60
CA VAL A 91 5.54 -5.64 6.32
C VAL A 91 5.97 -4.28 5.78
N THR A 92 5.96 -4.08 4.46
CA THR A 92 6.32 -2.79 3.84
C THR A 92 5.36 -1.67 4.24
N LEU A 93 4.05 -1.94 4.23
CA LEU A 93 3.05 -0.94 4.59
C LEU A 93 3.04 -0.65 6.10
N THR A 94 3.37 -1.63 6.94
CA THR A 94 3.58 -1.43 8.38
C THR A 94 4.81 -0.56 8.63
N ALA A 95 5.96 -0.89 8.05
CA ALA A 95 7.19 -0.09 8.16
C ALA A 95 6.98 1.35 7.64
N LEU A 96 6.26 1.52 6.53
CA LEU A 96 5.85 2.84 6.03
C LEU A 96 4.95 3.59 7.01
N GLY A 97 4.09 2.88 7.74
CA GLY A 97 3.19 3.46 8.74
C GLY A 97 3.92 3.98 9.97
N GLU A 98 4.95 3.26 10.42
CA GLU A 98 5.80 3.67 11.54
C GLU A 98 6.58 4.94 11.23
N ILE A 99 7.04 5.10 9.99
CA ILE A 99 7.83 6.27 9.58
C ILE A 99 6.94 7.48 9.25
N PHE A 100 5.78 7.25 8.63
CA PHE A 100 4.89 8.30 8.13
C PHE A 100 3.55 8.40 8.88
N GLY A 101 3.55 8.09 10.18
CA GLY A 101 2.34 8.15 11.00
C GLY A 101 1.62 9.50 10.89
N ALA A 102 2.35 10.61 11.07
CA ALA A 102 1.78 11.96 10.99
C ALA A 102 1.21 12.30 9.60
N ALA A 103 1.92 11.94 8.53
CA ALA A 103 1.45 12.20 7.16
C ALA A 103 0.17 11.40 6.84
N ARG A 104 0.06 10.15 7.33
CA ARG A 104 -1.16 9.35 7.19
C ARG A 104 -2.33 9.95 7.95
N VAL A 105 -2.10 10.49 9.15
CA VAL A 105 -3.14 11.17 9.92
C VAL A 105 -3.65 12.40 9.16
N ILE A 106 -2.76 13.23 8.61
CA ILE A 106 -3.16 14.42 7.83
C ILE A 106 -3.91 14.01 6.55
N MET A 107 -3.44 12.99 5.84
CA MET A 107 -4.13 12.46 4.66
C MET A 107 -5.53 11.93 5.00
N GLY A 108 -5.66 11.22 6.12
CA GLY A 108 -6.94 10.73 6.63
C GLY A 108 -7.90 11.89 6.94
N TRP A 109 -7.40 12.90 7.66
CA TRP A 109 -8.17 14.10 7.99
C TRP A 109 -8.65 14.87 6.75
N LEU A 110 -7.79 15.06 5.74
CA LEU A 110 -8.20 15.67 4.46
C LEU A 110 -9.26 14.82 3.74
N GLY A 111 -9.13 13.49 3.81
CA GLY A 111 -10.15 12.57 3.29
C GLY A 111 -11.49 12.72 4.01
N ASP A 112 -11.50 12.94 5.31
CA ASP A 112 -12.71 13.17 6.09
C ASP A 112 -13.34 14.53 5.78
N CYS A 113 -12.55 15.59 5.62
CA CYS A 113 -13.05 16.88 5.11
C CYS A 113 -13.69 16.73 3.73
N ALA A 114 -13.06 16.00 2.81
CA ALA A 114 -13.61 15.76 1.48
C ALA A 114 -14.93 14.97 1.52
N LYS A 115 -15.10 14.03 2.46
CA LYS A 115 -16.38 13.32 2.66
C LYS A 115 -17.49 14.26 3.09
N VAL A 116 -17.22 15.20 3.99
CA VAL A 116 -18.22 16.19 4.43
C VAL A 116 -18.64 17.10 3.28
N ILE A 117 -17.70 17.57 2.47
CA ILE A 117 -18.00 18.38 1.28
C ILE A 117 -18.83 17.60 0.26
N ALA A 118 -18.44 16.35 -0.01
CA ALA A 118 -19.16 15.48 -0.94
C ALA A 118 -20.57 15.11 -0.44
N PHE A 119 -20.78 15.04 0.87
CA PHE A 119 -22.10 14.82 1.48
C PHE A 119 -23.08 15.97 1.15
N GLU A 120 -22.58 17.21 1.11
CA GLU A 120 -23.33 18.40 0.65
C GLU A 120 -23.46 18.48 -0.88
N ASN A 121 -23.10 17.41 -1.59
CA ASN A 121 -23.07 17.31 -3.05
C ASN A 121 -22.26 18.45 -3.71
N GLN A 122 -21.26 18.96 -3.00
CA GLN A 122 -20.32 19.93 -3.51
C GLN A 122 -19.01 19.25 -3.92
N PRO A 123 -18.34 19.71 -4.99
CA PRO A 123 -16.99 19.27 -5.29
C PRO A 123 -15.99 19.93 -4.32
N VAL A 124 -14.87 19.26 -4.05
CA VAL A 124 -13.75 19.90 -3.35
C VAL A 124 -13.19 20.99 -4.26
N CYS A 125 -13.16 22.23 -3.77
CA CYS A 125 -12.64 23.38 -4.51
C CYS A 125 -11.71 24.24 -3.65
N TRP A 126 -10.74 24.88 -4.30
CA TRP A 126 -9.88 25.87 -3.66
C TRP A 126 -9.34 26.85 -4.71
N THR A 127 -8.90 28.03 -4.25
CA THR A 127 -8.23 29.01 -5.09
C THR A 127 -6.73 28.93 -4.84
N THR A 128 -5.95 28.75 -5.90
CA THR A 128 -4.48 28.76 -5.80
C THR A 128 -3.96 30.15 -5.41
N PRO A 129 -2.73 30.28 -4.89
CA PRO A 129 -2.11 31.59 -4.63
C PRO A 129 -2.01 32.51 -5.86
N LEU A 130 -2.11 31.94 -7.07
CA LEU A 130 -2.12 32.67 -8.34
C LEU A 130 -3.53 33.13 -8.76
N GLY A 131 -4.57 32.89 -7.94
CA GLY A 131 -5.95 33.26 -8.23
C GLY A 131 -6.68 32.28 -9.14
N LEU A 132 -6.08 31.15 -9.52
CA LEU A 132 -6.75 30.15 -10.36
C LEU A 132 -7.67 29.26 -9.49
N PRO A 133 -8.98 29.21 -9.77
CA PRO A 133 -9.88 28.29 -9.09
C PRO A 133 -9.64 26.86 -9.60
N VAL A 134 -9.47 25.93 -8.68
CA VAL A 134 -9.36 24.49 -8.95
C VAL A 134 -10.58 23.80 -8.37
N VAL A 135 -11.23 22.98 -9.18
CA VAL A 135 -12.38 22.17 -8.77
C VAL A 135 -12.05 20.71 -9.05
N GLN A 136 -12.28 19.86 -8.06
CA GLN A 136 -12.15 18.42 -8.15
C GLN A 136 -13.54 17.77 -8.16
N PRO A 137 -14.15 17.56 -9.34
CA PRO A 137 -15.46 16.92 -9.49
C PRO A 137 -15.35 15.39 -9.39
N TYR A 138 -14.77 14.90 -8.30
CA TYR A 138 -14.67 13.46 -8.04
C TYR A 138 -15.94 12.96 -7.35
N CYS A 139 -16.93 12.60 -8.15
CA CYS A 139 -18.16 11.97 -7.67
C CYS A 139 -18.10 10.46 -7.89
N LYS A 140 -18.50 9.66 -6.90
CA LYS A 140 -18.72 8.23 -7.13
C LYS A 140 -20.06 8.07 -7.83
N THR A 141 -20.05 7.64 -9.09
CA THR A 141 -21.28 7.23 -9.76
C THR A 141 -21.79 5.95 -9.12
N GLU A 142 -22.89 6.03 -8.38
CA GLU A 142 -23.60 4.83 -7.97
C GLU A 142 -24.24 4.20 -9.22
N ARG A 143 -23.82 2.99 -9.56
CA ARG A 143 -24.46 2.21 -10.61
C ARG A 143 -25.72 1.57 -10.01
N HIS A 144 -26.88 2.16 -10.29
CA HIS A 144 -28.15 1.47 -10.07
C HIS A 144 -28.33 0.41 -11.17
N LEU A 145 -28.18 -0.85 -10.81
CA LEU A 145 -28.51 -1.97 -11.69
C LEU A 145 -30.05 -2.03 -11.80
N ILE A 146 -30.60 -1.55 -12.90
CA ILE A 146 -32.01 -1.77 -13.23
C ILE A 146 -32.09 -3.12 -13.93
N LEU A 147 -32.64 -4.10 -13.24
CA LEU A 147 -32.88 -5.43 -13.79
C LEU A 147 -34.08 -5.33 -14.74
N ILE A 148 -33.82 -5.30 -16.05
CA ILE A 148 -34.87 -5.30 -17.07
C ILE A 148 -35.20 -6.77 -17.37
N LEU A 149 -36.36 -7.24 -16.89
CA LEU A 149 -36.90 -8.55 -17.25
C LEU A 149 -37.42 -8.48 -18.69
N ILE A 150 -36.72 -9.12 -19.61
CA ILE A 150 -37.18 -9.35 -20.98
C ILE A 150 -37.87 -10.71 -20.96
N TYR A 151 -39.19 -10.73 -21.20
CA TYR A 151 -39.98 -11.94 -21.39
C TYR A 151 -39.87 -12.46 -22.82
#